data_AF-A0A540NH15-F1
#
_entry.id   AF-A0A540NH15-F1
#
_cell.length_a   1.000
_cell.length_b   1.000
_cell.length_c   1.000
_cell.angle_alpha   90.00
_cell.angle_beta   90.00
_cell.angle_gamma   90.00
#
_symmetry.space_group_name_H-M   'P 1'
#
loop_
_entity.id
_entity.type
_entity.pdbx_description
1 polymer ?
#
loop_
_entity_poly.entity_id
_entity_poly.type
_entity_poly.pdbx_seq_one_letter_code
_entity_poly.pdbx_strand_id
1 'polypeptide(L)'
;MRSFKKEYGKYSQLMGSNSGFGWDANTKRFVADDEVWEECFRAHPNQTSIREMKQNRIPRASETTNQARIMEIISLTLSSIATDFRGIHSLLEKRDKDRERQNSIWDAIMETPNLDEPAHYQAIALLDTKTKKDAFLKMSPEERSNWIHYNLK
;
A
#
# COMPACT_ATOMS: atom_id res chain seq x y z
N MET A 1 -7.60 -35.67 -35.76
CA MET A 1 -8.97 -35.78 -35.19
C MET A 1 -9.19 -36.94 -34.20
N ARG A 2 -8.55 -38.12 -34.34
CA ARG A 2 -8.78 -39.25 -33.39
C ARG A 2 -8.27 -38.99 -31.96
N SER A 3 -7.19 -38.23 -31.79
CA SER A 3 -6.61 -37.87 -30.48
C SER A 3 -7.52 -36.95 -29.66
N PHE A 4 -8.08 -35.92 -30.30
CA PHE A 4 -8.97 -34.95 -29.66
C PHE A 4 -10.24 -35.60 -29.12
N LYS A 5 -10.84 -36.55 -29.85
CA LYS A 5 -11.99 -37.32 -29.36
C LYS A 5 -11.67 -38.17 -28.13
N LYS A 6 -10.46 -38.75 -28.07
CA LYS A 6 -10.00 -39.54 -26.92
C LYS A 6 -9.74 -38.66 -25.70
N GLU A 7 -9.26 -37.44 -25.90
CA GLU A 7 -9.02 -36.48 -24.82
C GLU A 7 -10.32 -35.86 -24.31
N TYR A 8 -11.20 -35.42 -25.23
CA TYR A 8 -12.53 -34.91 -24.90
C TYR A 8 -13.40 -35.93 -24.18
N GLY A 9 -13.34 -37.21 -24.60
CA GLY A 9 -14.07 -38.29 -23.94
C GLY A 9 -13.67 -38.53 -22.48
N LYS A 10 -12.44 -38.16 -22.08
CA LYS A 10 -12.00 -38.22 -20.68
C LYS A 10 -12.63 -37.10 -19.86
N TYR A 11 -12.70 -35.89 -20.43
CA TYR A 11 -13.22 -34.71 -19.75
C TYR A 11 -14.74 -34.69 -19.69
N SER A 12 -15.42 -35.18 -20.72
CA SER A 12 -16.89 -35.21 -20.76
C SER A 12 -17.51 -36.09 -19.68
N GLN A 13 -16.78 -37.08 -19.17
CA GLN A 13 -17.24 -37.96 -18.10
C GLN A 13 -17.26 -37.27 -16.73
N LEU A 14 -16.30 -36.38 -16.48
CA LEU A 14 -16.26 -35.57 -15.26
C LEU A 14 -17.19 -34.36 -15.34
N MET A 15 -17.50 -33.87 -16.55
CA MET A 15 -18.34 -32.69 -16.79
C MET A 15 -19.85 -33.00 -16.92
N GLY A 16 -20.28 -34.22 -16.60
CA GLY A 16 -21.71 -34.57 -16.61
C GLY A 16 -22.50 -33.72 -15.62
N SER A 17 -23.73 -33.32 -15.97
CA SER A 17 -24.64 -32.63 -15.06
C SER A 17 -24.84 -33.47 -13.80
N ASN A 18 -24.53 -32.91 -12.62
CA ASN A 18 -24.52 -33.55 -11.29
C ASN A 18 -23.30 -34.42 -10.93
N SER A 19 -22.17 -34.28 -11.62
CA SER A 19 -20.97 -35.06 -11.30
C SER A 19 -20.27 -34.66 -9.99
N GLY A 20 -20.55 -33.47 -9.44
CA GLY A 20 -19.84 -32.93 -8.27
C GLY A 20 -18.42 -32.43 -8.56
N PHE A 21 -17.98 -32.48 -9.83
CA PHE A 21 -16.67 -31.98 -10.24
C PHE A 21 -16.75 -30.53 -10.74
N GLY A 22 -15.97 -29.65 -10.12
CA GLY A 22 -15.67 -28.31 -10.60
C GLY A 22 -14.39 -28.27 -11.42
N TRP A 23 -14.23 -27.21 -12.22
CA TRP A 23 -12.99 -26.90 -12.92
C TRP A 23 -12.30 -25.70 -12.26
N ASP A 24 -11.05 -25.86 -11.85
CA ASP A 24 -10.20 -24.76 -11.40
C ASP A 24 -9.37 -24.22 -12.58
N ALA A 25 -9.71 -23.00 -13.01
CA ALA A 25 -9.04 -22.32 -14.10
C ALA A 25 -7.59 -21.94 -13.80
N ASN A 26 -7.23 -21.72 -12.53
CA ASN A 26 -5.89 -21.31 -12.12
C ASN A 26 -4.92 -22.49 -12.20
N THR A 27 -5.33 -23.63 -11.68
CA THR A 27 -4.50 -24.85 -11.70
C THR A 27 -4.72 -25.70 -12.96
N LYS A 28 -5.72 -25.34 -13.79
CA LYS A 28 -6.17 -26.06 -14.99
C LYS A 28 -6.50 -27.53 -14.70
N ARG A 29 -7.24 -27.78 -13.61
CA ARG A 29 -7.51 -29.13 -13.08
C ARG A 29 -8.95 -29.27 -12.58
N PHE A 30 -9.43 -30.51 -12.50
CA PHE A 30 -10.70 -30.82 -11.85
C PHE A 30 -10.56 -30.82 -10.32
N VAL A 31 -11.55 -30.25 -9.65
CA VAL A 31 -11.64 -30.17 -8.19
C VAL A 31 -12.98 -30.75 -7.76
N ALA A 32 -12.94 -31.71 -6.84
CA ALA A 32 -14.11 -32.33 -6.21
C ALA A 32 -13.69 -32.86 -4.85
N ASP A 33 -14.66 -33.14 -3.98
CA ASP A 33 -14.40 -33.80 -2.70
C ASP A 33 -13.91 -35.23 -2.90
N ASP A 34 -13.16 -35.76 -1.92
CA ASP A 34 -12.59 -37.11 -2.01
C ASP A 34 -13.68 -38.18 -2.22
N GLU A 35 -14.85 -38.01 -1.60
CA GLU A 35 -16.01 -38.88 -1.76
C GLU A 35 -16.51 -38.94 -3.22
N VAL A 36 -16.54 -37.80 -3.90
CA VAL A 36 -16.95 -37.66 -5.31
C VAL A 36 -15.93 -38.36 -6.24
N TRP A 37 -14.63 -38.24 -5.93
CA TRP A 37 -13.59 -39.00 -6.65
C TRP A 37 -13.73 -40.51 -6.44
N GLU A 38 -13.99 -40.96 -5.22
CA GLU A 38 -14.14 -42.39 -4.90
C GLU A 38 -15.40 -43.02 -5.53
N GLU A 39 -16.51 -42.27 -5.62
CA GLU A 39 -17.69 -42.69 -6.38
C GLU A 39 -17.38 -42.82 -7.88
N CYS A 40 -16.65 -41.85 -8.44
CA CYS A 40 -16.22 -41.90 -9.84
C CYS A 40 -15.32 -43.11 -10.14
N PHE A 41 -14.39 -43.44 -9.24
CA PHE A 41 -13.55 -44.64 -9.38
C PHE A 41 -14.33 -45.94 -9.28
N ARG A 42 -15.37 -46.00 -8.43
CA ARG A 42 -16.25 -47.16 -8.29
C ARG A 42 -17.12 -47.36 -9.53
N ALA A 43 -17.63 -46.29 -10.13
CA ALA A 43 -18.41 -46.34 -11.36
C ALA A 43 -17.56 -46.72 -12.60
N HIS A 44 -16.28 -46.38 -12.60
CA HIS A 44 -15.38 -46.59 -13.74
C HIS A 44 -14.05 -47.28 -13.34
N PRO A 45 -14.09 -48.54 -12.86
CA PRO A 45 -12.93 -49.21 -12.27
C PRO A 45 -11.80 -49.49 -13.27
N ASN A 46 -12.11 -49.62 -14.57
CA ASN A 46 -11.14 -49.93 -15.62
C ASN A 46 -10.50 -48.68 -16.25
N GLN A 47 -10.79 -47.49 -15.72
CA GLN A 47 -10.32 -46.25 -16.31
C GLN A 47 -9.17 -45.63 -15.53
N THR A 48 -7.95 -46.02 -15.90
CA THR A 48 -6.70 -45.55 -15.27
C THR A 48 -6.48 -44.05 -15.40
N SER A 49 -6.99 -43.41 -16.47
CA SER A 49 -6.81 -41.98 -16.72
C SER A 49 -7.43 -41.08 -15.64
N ILE A 50 -8.53 -41.50 -15.01
CA ILE A 50 -9.19 -40.69 -13.95
C ILE A 50 -8.35 -40.74 -12.67
N ARG A 51 -7.70 -41.89 -12.39
CA ARG A 51 -6.79 -42.03 -11.24
C ARG A 51 -5.52 -41.21 -11.40
N GLU A 52 -4.97 -41.18 -12.62
CA GLU A 52 -3.84 -40.31 -12.97
C GLU A 52 -4.18 -38.82 -12.79
N MET A 53 -5.41 -38.40 -13.13
CA MET A 53 -5.89 -37.03 -12.91
C MET A 53 -5.92 -36.66 -11.42
N LYS A 54 -6.38 -37.56 -10.54
CA LYS A 54 -6.36 -37.35 -9.08
C LYS A 54 -4.94 -37.32 -8.51
N GLN A 55 -4.07 -38.20 -8.98
CA GLN A 55 -2.69 -38.35 -8.47
C GLN A 55 -1.82 -37.12 -8.72
N ASN A 56 -2.12 -36.34 -9.76
CA ASN A 56 -1.37 -35.11 -10.09
C ASN A 56 -1.70 -33.91 -9.18
N ARG A 57 -2.51 -34.07 -8.13
CA ARG A 57 -2.87 -32.99 -7.19
C ARG A 57 -1.66 -32.51 -6.36
N ILE A 58 -1.50 -31.18 -6.25
CA ILE A 58 -0.65 -30.58 -5.20
C ILE A 58 -1.43 -30.69 -3.88
N PRO A 59 -0.88 -31.28 -2.81
CA PRO A 59 -1.61 -31.44 -1.55
C PRO A 59 -2.05 -30.09 -1.01
N ARG A 60 -3.35 -29.91 -0.72
CA ARG A 60 -3.93 -28.68 -0.15
C ARG A 60 -3.13 -28.16 1.07
N ALA A 61 -2.58 -29.07 1.88
CA ALA A 61 -1.73 -28.75 3.03
C ALA A 61 -0.44 -27.98 2.66
N SER A 62 0.17 -28.28 1.50
CA SER A 62 1.39 -27.60 1.05
C SER A 62 1.11 -26.15 0.62
N GLU A 63 -0.07 -25.89 0.07
CA GLU A 63 -0.51 -24.56 -0.36
C GLU A 63 -0.91 -23.69 0.84
N THR A 64 -1.63 -24.28 1.81
CA THR A 64 -1.95 -23.63 3.09
C THR A 64 -0.69 -23.23 3.87
N THR A 65 0.35 -24.08 3.86
CA THR A 65 1.62 -23.78 4.55
C THR A 65 2.36 -22.61 3.90
N ASN A 66 2.38 -22.56 2.56
CA ASN A 66 3.00 -21.45 1.83
C ASN A 66 2.24 -20.13 2.03
N GLN A 67 0.91 -20.17 2.01
CA GLN A 67 0.07 -19.00 2.29
C GLN A 67 0.27 -18.45 3.70
N ALA A 68 0.35 -19.32 4.71
CA ALA A 68 0.58 -18.90 6.10
C ALA A 68 1.93 -18.18 6.26
N ARG A 69 2.99 -18.72 5.66
CA ARG A 69 4.32 -18.06 5.65
C ARG A 69 4.31 -16.72 4.93
N ILE A 70 3.63 -16.63 3.79
CA ILE A 70 3.48 -15.37 3.04
C ILE A 70 2.73 -14.33 3.88
N MET A 71 1.64 -14.72 4.54
CA MET A 71 0.89 -13.82 5.43
C MET A 71 1.73 -13.32 6.60
N GLU A 72 2.56 -14.18 7.21
CA GLU A 72 3.45 -13.79 8.30
C GLU A 72 4.47 -12.73 7.85
N ILE A 73 5.11 -12.93 6.69
CA ILE A 73 6.05 -11.96 6.12
C ILE A 73 5.36 -10.62 5.83
N ILE A 74 4.15 -10.66 5.26
CA ILE A 74 3.36 -9.45 5.02
C ILE A 74 3.03 -8.73 6.33
N SER A 75 2.65 -9.47 7.38
CA SER A 75 2.34 -8.88 8.68
C SER A 75 3.56 -8.22 9.36
N LEU A 76 4.72 -8.88 9.28
CA LEU A 76 5.97 -8.34 9.83
C LEU A 76 6.41 -7.08 9.09
N THR A 77 6.36 -7.09 7.76
CA THR A 77 6.72 -5.92 6.94
C THR A 77 5.79 -4.74 7.16
N LEU A 78 4.47 -4.98 7.27
CA LEU A 78 3.49 -3.93 7.61
C LEU A 78 3.74 -3.32 8.99
N SER A 79 4.13 -4.14 9.97
CA SER A 79 4.43 -3.67 11.33
C SER A 79 5.68 -2.78 11.36
N SER A 80 6.71 -3.12 10.58
CA SER A 80 7.90 -2.27 10.40
C SER A 80 7.51 -0.92 9.79
N ILE A 81 6.76 -0.94 8.68
CA ILE A 81 6.29 0.28 8.00
C ILE A 81 5.48 1.16 8.95
N ALA A 82 4.54 0.58 9.70
CA ALA A 82 3.72 1.31 10.66
C ALA A 82 4.56 1.98 11.77
N THR A 83 5.65 1.32 12.19
CA THR A 83 6.59 1.87 13.17
C THR A 83 7.34 3.07 12.59
N ASP A 84 7.83 2.95 11.36
CA ASP A 84 8.52 4.05 10.66
C ASP A 84 7.60 5.27 10.49
N PHE A 85 6.34 5.05 10.07
CA PHE A 85 5.36 6.14 9.94
C PHE A 85 5.05 6.81 11.27
N ARG A 86 4.97 6.06 12.37
CA ARG A 86 4.78 6.64 13.71
C ARG A 86 5.97 7.52 14.11
N GLY A 87 7.19 7.07 13.81
CA GLY A 87 8.41 7.86 14.01
C GLY A 87 8.38 9.16 13.20
N ILE A 88 8.05 9.07 11.90
CA ILE A 88 7.92 10.23 11.02
C ILE A 88 6.85 11.20 11.53
N HIS A 89 5.68 10.72 11.92
CA HIS A 89 4.62 11.57 12.47
C HIS A 89 5.09 12.33 13.72
N SER A 90 5.76 11.64 14.66
CA SER A 90 6.31 12.28 15.86
C SER A 90 7.35 13.36 15.53
N LEU A 91 8.21 13.12 14.54
CA LEU A 91 9.20 14.10 14.08
C LEU A 91 8.53 15.32 13.40
N LEU A 92 7.49 15.10 12.60
CA LEU A 92 6.73 16.16 11.95
C LEU A 92 6.01 17.03 12.97
N GLU A 93 5.34 16.42 13.93
CA GLU A 93 4.64 17.14 15.00
C GLU A 93 5.61 17.96 15.86
N LYS A 94 6.80 17.42 16.14
CA LYS A 94 7.86 18.18 16.83
C LYS A 94 8.31 19.38 16.01
N ARG A 95 8.56 19.21 14.70
CA ARG A 95 8.97 20.30 13.81
C ARG A 95 7.93 21.41 13.75
N ASP A 96 6.64 21.07 13.71
CA ASP A 96 5.57 22.05 13.61
C ASP A 96 5.39 22.80 14.95
N LYS A 97 5.50 22.10 16.09
CA LYS A 97 5.54 22.73 17.42
C LYS A 97 6.75 23.63 17.62
N ASP A 98 7.93 23.26 17.13
CA ASP A 98 9.13 24.10 17.19
C ASP A 98 8.95 25.36 16.32
N ARG A 99 8.21 25.27 15.20
CA ARG A 99 7.83 26.44 14.40
C ARG A 99 6.81 27.34 15.11
N GLU A 100 5.89 26.79 15.91
CA GLU A 100 4.92 27.56 16.70
C GLU A 100 5.52 28.20 17.95
N ARG A 101 6.44 27.51 18.64
CA ARG A 101 7.05 27.99 19.90
C ARG A 101 8.08 29.10 19.71
N GLN A 102 8.63 29.24 18.51
CA GLN A 102 9.50 30.37 18.20
C GLN A 102 8.62 31.59 17.92
N ASN A 103 8.38 32.42 18.94
CA ASN A 103 7.91 33.79 18.74
C ASN A 103 8.88 34.45 17.76
N SER A 104 8.44 34.65 16.51
CA SER A 104 9.33 35.09 15.46
C SER A 104 9.76 36.52 15.77
N ILE A 105 11.00 36.87 15.44
CA ILE A 105 11.43 38.27 15.48
C ILE A 105 10.51 39.14 14.59
N TRP A 106 9.90 38.56 13.55
CA TRP A 106 8.84 39.22 12.77
C TRP A 106 7.62 39.59 13.62
N ASP A 107 7.11 38.67 14.43
CA ASP A 107 5.94 38.91 15.28
C ASP A 107 6.24 40.03 16.28
N ALA A 108 7.45 40.02 16.88
CA ALA A 108 7.89 41.07 17.79
C ALA A 108 8.02 42.45 17.10
N ILE A 109 8.47 42.49 15.84
CA ILE A 109 8.52 43.74 15.06
C ILE A 109 7.10 44.26 14.83
N MET A 110 6.16 43.39 14.43
CA MET A 110 4.76 43.75 14.15
C MET A 110 3.98 44.16 15.41
N GLU A 111 4.34 43.62 16.57
CA GLU A 111 3.76 43.99 17.87
C GLU A 111 4.32 45.32 18.42
N THR A 112 5.36 45.89 17.81
CA THR A 112 5.97 47.13 18.31
C THR A 112 5.06 48.33 18.00
N PRO A 113 4.52 49.04 19.00
CA PRO A 113 3.57 50.12 18.77
C PRO A 113 4.23 51.33 18.08
N ASN A 114 3.46 52.01 17.24
CA ASN A 114 3.85 53.23 16.50
C ASN A 114 4.91 53.04 15.39
N LEU A 115 5.20 51.80 14.96
CA LEU A 115 5.90 51.60 13.70
C LEU A 115 4.91 51.57 12.54
N ASP A 116 5.31 52.20 11.42
CA ASP A 116 4.63 52.06 10.15
C ASP A 116 5.16 50.85 9.37
N GLU A 117 4.41 50.43 8.35
CA GLU A 117 4.76 49.26 7.54
C GLU A 117 6.18 49.35 6.92
N PRO A 118 6.64 50.51 6.39
CA PRO A 118 8.03 50.67 5.95
C PRO A 118 9.07 50.48 7.06
N ALA A 119 8.83 50.96 8.28
CA ALA A 119 9.73 50.78 9.40
C ALA A 119 9.87 49.30 9.79
N HIS A 120 8.80 48.50 9.69
CA HIS A 120 8.88 47.05 9.90
C HIS A 120 9.84 46.38 8.91
N TYR A 121 9.76 46.74 7.63
CA TYR A 121 10.65 46.21 6.60
C TYR A 121 12.10 46.66 6.77
N GLN A 122 12.33 47.90 7.23
CA GLN A 122 13.68 48.37 7.61
C GLN A 122 14.25 47.59 8.80
N ALA A 123 13.44 47.35 9.83
CA ALA A 123 13.88 46.59 11.00
C ALA A 123 14.32 45.18 10.60
N ILE A 124 13.57 44.49 9.72
CA ILE A 124 13.99 43.19 9.16
C ILE A 124 15.30 43.31 8.38
N ALA A 125 15.46 44.37 7.59
CA ALA A 125 16.66 44.56 6.76
C ALA A 125 17.96 44.68 7.59
N LEU A 126 17.86 45.00 8.89
CA LEU A 126 19.00 45.06 9.81
C LEU A 126 19.37 43.71 10.44
N LEU A 127 18.52 42.69 10.33
CA LEU A 127 18.75 41.37 10.94
C LEU A 127 19.80 40.55 10.18
N ASP A 128 20.31 39.49 10.81
CA ASP A 128 21.19 38.54 10.15
C ASP A 128 20.45 37.70 9.10
N THR A 129 21.21 37.03 8.23
CA THR A 129 20.65 36.27 7.10
C THR A 129 19.73 35.13 7.51
N LYS A 130 20.00 34.46 8.63
CA LYS A 130 19.16 33.35 9.11
C LYS A 130 17.82 33.90 9.60
N THR A 131 17.88 34.93 10.43
CA THR A 131 16.68 35.55 10.98
C THR A 131 15.79 36.18 9.90
N LYS A 132 16.38 36.82 8.88
CA LYS A 132 15.63 37.33 7.71
C LYS A 132 14.87 36.23 6.97
N LYS A 133 15.50 35.07 6.76
CA LYS A 133 14.86 33.92 6.09
C LYS A 133 13.70 33.38 6.92
N ASP A 134 13.90 33.23 8.23
CA ASP A 134 12.88 32.74 9.14
C ASP A 134 11.68 33.71 9.21
N ALA A 135 11.94 35.02 9.28
CA ALA A 135 10.91 36.06 9.19
C ALA A 135 10.12 35.99 7.86
N PHE A 136 10.81 35.88 6.73
CA PHE A 136 10.17 35.77 5.41
C PHE A 136 9.25 34.55 5.27
N LEU A 137 9.62 33.40 5.86
CA LEU A 137 8.79 32.20 5.84
C LEU A 137 7.52 32.34 6.68
N LYS A 138 7.54 33.20 7.71
CA LYS A 138 6.40 33.49 8.60
C LYS A 138 5.44 34.53 8.04
N MET A 139 5.93 35.45 7.22
CA MET A 139 5.09 36.44 6.53
C MET A 139 3.98 35.78 5.70
N SER A 140 2.83 36.44 5.65
CA SER A 140 1.76 36.17 4.69
C SER A 140 2.23 36.44 3.25
N PRO A 141 1.55 35.88 2.24
CA PRO A 141 1.89 36.17 0.84
C PRO A 141 1.90 37.67 0.49
N GLU A 142 1.02 38.45 1.10
CA GLU A 142 0.92 39.91 0.88
C GLU A 142 2.12 40.65 1.48
N GLU A 143 2.46 40.36 2.75
CA GLU A 143 3.65 40.94 3.42
C GLU A 143 4.93 40.61 2.65
N ARG A 144 5.07 39.38 2.13
CA ARG A 144 6.21 39.01 1.27
C ARG A 144 6.26 39.84 0.00
N SER A 145 5.12 40.05 -0.64
CA SER A 145 5.02 40.89 -1.85
C SER A 145 5.45 42.33 -1.55
N ASN A 146 4.93 42.92 -0.48
CA ASN A 146 5.25 44.28 -0.07
C ASN A 146 6.72 44.43 0.31
N TRP A 147 7.29 43.48 1.05
CA TRP A 147 8.72 43.48 1.39
C TRP A 147 9.62 43.36 0.14
N ILE A 148 9.27 42.49 -0.81
CA ILE A 148 10.01 42.38 -2.07
C ILE A 148 9.94 43.72 -2.82
N HIS A 149 8.76 44.32 -2.92
CA HIS A 149 8.60 45.61 -3.57
C HIS A 149 9.38 46.73 -2.87
N TYR A 150 9.46 46.70 -1.54
CA TYR A 150 10.27 47.62 -0.74
C TYR A 150 11.77 47.51 -1.06
N ASN A 151 12.30 46.29 -1.22
CA ASN A 151 13.73 46.06 -1.48
C ASN A 151 14.16 46.22 -2.94
N LEU A 152 13.21 46.22 -3.89
CA LEU A 152 13.47 46.36 -5.33
C LEU A 152 13.44 47.83 -5.80
N LYS A 153 13.33 48.79 -4.88
CA LYS A 153 13.39 50.22 -5.17
C LYS A 153 14.82 50.75 -5.30
#